data_AF-A0A6L7PDA8-F1
#
_entry.id   AF-A0A6L7PDA8-F1
#
_cell.length_a   1.000
_cell.length_b   1.000
_cell.length_c   1.000
_cell.angle_alpha   90.00
_cell.angle_beta   90.00
_cell.angle_gamma   90.00
#
_symmetry.space_group_name_H-M   'P 1'
#
loop_
_entity.id
_entity.type
_entity.pdbx_description
1 polymer ?
#
loop_
_entity_poly.entity_id
_entity_poly.type
_entity_poly.pdbx_seq_one_letter_code
_entity_poly.pdbx_strand_id
1 'polypeptide(L)'
;MDRAGRLLPWVLPIAFAAGAWFFASFRIMHRFGADEAAAAGALLVALAVATALWRWAEHDRISRALDAGRCPRCASALRAEHEHARAGVSGGVQLWECVDCGYRRSKPLTCEACPP
;
A
#
# COMPACT_ATOMS: atom_id res chain seq x y z
N MET A 1 -9.74 10.12 -16.50
CA MET A 1 -10.22 9.40 -15.30
C MET A 1 -9.72 10.12 -14.06
N ASP A 2 -10.61 10.66 -13.24
CA ASP A 2 -10.25 11.42 -12.04
C ASP A 2 -9.48 10.57 -11.04
N ARG A 3 -8.33 11.08 -10.58
CA ARG A 3 -7.57 10.48 -9.48
C ARG A 3 -8.27 10.71 -8.14
N ALA A 4 -9.00 11.82 -8.01
CA ALA A 4 -9.68 12.20 -6.78
C ALA A 4 -10.81 11.24 -6.37
N GLY A 5 -11.62 10.77 -7.33
CA GLY A 5 -12.74 9.87 -7.05
C GLY A 5 -12.34 8.49 -6.53
N ARG A 6 -11.09 8.06 -6.74
CA ARG A 6 -10.62 6.70 -6.35
C ARG A 6 -10.04 6.60 -4.95
N LEU A 7 -9.65 7.72 -4.34
CA LEU A 7 -9.14 7.75 -2.96
C LEU A 7 -10.22 8.10 -1.93
N LEU A 8 -11.33 8.69 -2.38
CA LEU A 8 -12.47 9.07 -1.54
C LEU A 8 -12.95 7.97 -0.56
N PRO A 9 -13.09 6.68 -0.95
CA PRO A 9 -13.57 5.66 0.00
C PRO A 9 -12.60 5.38 1.14
N TRP A 10 -11.31 5.72 0.99
CA TRP A 10 -10.28 5.48 2.00
C TRP A 10 -10.06 6.67 2.93
N VAL A 11 -10.48 7.87 2.56
CA VAL A 11 -10.27 9.08 3.39
C VAL A 11 -10.99 8.97 4.72
N LEU A 12 -12.28 8.57 4.71
CA LEU A 12 -13.08 8.44 5.92
C LEU A 12 -12.53 7.41 6.92
N PRO A 13 -12.24 6.14 6.54
CA PRO A 13 -11.70 5.17 7.48
C PRO A 13 -10.30 5.55 7.98
N ILE A 14 -9.46 6.18 7.15
CA ILE A 14 -8.13 6.67 7.58
C ILE A 14 -8.29 7.78 8.62
N ALA A 15 -9.15 8.76 8.37
CA ALA A 15 -9.40 9.85 9.31
C ALA A 15 -9.97 9.34 10.64
N PHE A 16 -10.92 8.40 10.58
CA PHE A 16 -11.48 7.77 11.77
C PHE A 16 -10.42 7.03 12.59
N ALA A 17 -9.62 6.18 11.94
CA ALA A 17 -8.56 5.42 12.62
C ALA A 17 -7.49 6.35 13.22
N ALA A 18 -7.04 7.36 12.48
CA ALA A 18 -6.07 8.34 12.96
C ALA A 18 -6.63 9.13 14.17
N GLY A 19 -7.90 9.55 14.11
CA GLY A 19 -8.58 10.21 15.22
C GLY A 19 -8.70 9.31 16.46
N ALA A 20 -9.09 8.05 16.28
CA ALA A 20 -9.18 7.09 17.39
C ALA A 20 -7.82 6.90 18.09
N TRP A 21 -6.74 6.75 17.32
CA TRP A 21 -5.39 6.62 17.85
C TRP A 21 -4.86 7.91 18.48
N PHE A 22 -5.21 9.07 17.94
CA PHE A 22 -4.93 10.36 18.57
C PHE A 22 -5.49 10.39 20.00
N PHE A 23 -6.81 10.16 20.15
CA PHE A 23 -7.45 10.22 21.47
C PHE A 23 -6.93 9.16 22.42
N ALA A 24 -6.67 7.94 21.93
CA ALA A 24 -6.09 6.88 22.75
C ALA A 24 -4.71 7.27 23.29
N SER A 25 -3.80 7.68 22.41
CA SER A 25 -2.44 8.08 22.78
C SER A 25 -2.42 9.34 23.66
N PHE A 26 -3.30 10.31 23.38
CA PHE A 26 -3.46 11.50 24.21
C PHE A 26 -3.83 11.14 25.65
N ARG A 27 -4.82 10.26 25.84
CA ARG A 27 -5.22 9.80 27.19
C ARG A 27 -4.12 9.02 27.90
N ILE A 28 -3.35 8.21 27.16
CA ILE A 28 -2.20 7.49 27.72
C ILE A 28 -1.11 8.45 28.16
N MET A 29 -0.75 9.43 27.32
CA MET A 29 0.30 10.41 27.60
C MET A 29 -0.08 11.35 28.75
N HIS A 30 -1.34 11.77 28.85
CA HIS A 30 -1.82 12.54 30.01
C HIS A 30 -1.78 11.75 31.32
N ARG A 31 -1.90 10.42 31.25
CA ARG A 31 -1.88 9.58 32.46
C ARG A 31 -0.47 9.24 32.92
N PHE A 32 0.46 9.08 31.99
CA PHE A 32 1.78 8.48 32.26
C PHE A 32 2.97 9.31 31.79
N GLY A 33 2.75 10.42 31.08
CA GLY A 33 3.80 11.24 30.46
C GLY A 33 3.72 12.70 30.89
N ALA A 34 4.47 13.55 30.18
CA ALA A 34 4.42 15.00 30.38
C ALA A 34 3.17 15.58 29.68
N ASP A 35 2.29 16.22 30.45
CA ASP A 35 1.05 16.82 29.96
C ASP A 35 1.29 17.82 28.82
N GLU A 36 2.38 18.60 28.91
CA GLU A 36 2.76 19.60 27.91
C GLU A 36 3.08 18.98 26.53
N ALA A 37 3.52 17.71 26.51
CA ALA A 37 3.88 16.99 25.29
C ALA A 37 2.78 16.06 24.77
N ALA A 38 1.69 15.86 25.52
CA ALA A 38 0.68 14.86 25.22
C ALA A 38 0.00 15.08 23.86
N ALA A 39 -0.34 16.34 23.54
CA ALA A 39 -0.95 16.69 22.26
C ALA A 39 0.00 16.44 21.06
N ALA A 40 1.26 16.83 21.19
CA ALA A 40 2.26 16.64 20.15
C ALA A 40 2.52 15.14 19.90
N GLY A 41 2.67 14.36 20.96
CA GLY A 41 2.87 12.91 20.85
C GLY A 41 1.67 12.19 20.26
N ALA A 42 0.45 12.55 20.67
CA ALA A 42 -0.78 12.01 20.09
C ALA A 42 -0.91 12.32 18.60
N LEU A 43 -0.54 13.54 18.18
CA LEU A 43 -0.53 13.93 16.77
C LEU A 43 0.46 13.10 15.95
N LEU A 44 1.66 12.84 16.47
CA LEU A 44 2.65 11.99 15.81
C LEU A 44 2.13 10.57 15.61
N VAL A 45 1.47 9.99 16.62
CA VAL A 45 0.85 8.66 16.50
C VAL A 45 -0.25 8.67 15.42
N ALA A 46 -1.12 9.67 15.43
CA ALA A 46 -2.19 9.80 14.44
C ALA A 46 -1.64 9.89 13.01
N LEU A 47 -0.59 10.68 12.80
CA LEU A 47 0.10 10.82 11.52
C LEU A 47 0.77 9.52 11.07
N ALA A 48 1.40 8.79 12.00
CA ALA A 48 2.03 7.50 11.71
C ALA A 48 0.97 6.48 11.25
N VAL A 49 -0.16 6.40 11.97
CA VAL A 49 -1.29 5.53 11.61
C VAL A 49 -1.87 5.91 10.25
N ALA A 50 -2.14 7.20 10.02
CA ALA A 50 -2.67 7.67 8.74
C ALA A 50 -1.74 7.32 7.57
N THR A 51 -0.43 7.51 7.75
CA THR A 51 0.58 7.20 6.74
C THR A 51 0.66 5.70 6.48
N ALA A 52 0.64 4.87 7.53
CA ALA A 52 0.67 3.42 7.41
C ALA A 52 -0.55 2.89 6.64
N LEU A 53 -1.75 3.35 6.98
CA LEU A 53 -2.99 2.95 6.31
C LEU A 53 -3.03 3.43 4.86
N TRP A 54 -2.56 4.66 4.58
CA TRP A 54 -2.47 5.16 3.22
C TRP A 54 -1.52 4.32 2.35
N ARG A 55 -0.32 3.98 2.88
CA ARG A 55 0.63 3.11 2.18
C ARG A 55 0.07 1.72 1.95
N TRP A 56 -0.68 1.19 2.91
CA TRP A 56 -1.36 -0.10 2.77
C TRP A 56 -2.45 -0.07 1.69
N ALA A 57 -3.32 0.94 1.69
CA ALA A 57 -4.36 1.11 0.68
C ALA A 57 -3.76 1.28 -0.73
N GLU A 58 -2.66 2.04 -0.86
CA GLU A 58 -1.95 2.19 -2.14
C GLU A 58 -1.31 0.88 -2.60
N HIS A 59 -0.73 0.11 -1.68
CA HIS A 59 -0.19 -1.21 -1.98
C HIS A 59 -1.29 -2.15 -2.49
N ASP A 60 -2.41 -2.25 -1.78
CA ASP A 60 -3.57 -3.07 -2.15
C ASP A 60 -4.15 -2.64 -3.52
N ARG A 61 -4.28 -1.34 -3.76
CA ARG A 61 -4.71 -0.79 -5.06
C ARG A 61 -3.81 -1.26 -6.20
N ILE A 62 -2.49 -1.17 -6.01
CA ILE A 62 -1.56 -1.60 -7.06
C ILE A 62 -1.63 -3.12 -7.24
N SER A 63 -1.64 -3.90 -6.16
CA SER A 63 -1.73 -5.35 -6.24
C SER A 63 -2.98 -5.80 -7.01
N ARG A 64 -4.16 -5.25 -6.68
CA ARG A 64 -5.40 -5.54 -7.41
C ARG A 64 -5.35 -5.13 -8.88
N ALA A 65 -4.67 -4.02 -9.20
CA ALA A 65 -4.49 -3.60 -10.59
C ALA A 65 -3.61 -4.60 -11.37
N LEU A 66 -2.52 -5.06 -10.77
CA LEU A 66 -1.63 -6.07 -11.36
C LEU A 66 -2.35 -7.41 -11.54
N ASP A 67 -3.11 -7.85 -10.53
CA ASP A 67 -3.91 -9.09 -10.58
C ASP A 67 -4.99 -9.02 -11.67
N ALA A 68 -5.55 -7.83 -11.90
CA ALA A 68 -6.51 -7.57 -12.98
C ALA A 68 -5.84 -7.34 -14.36
N GLY A 69 -4.51 -7.50 -14.47
CA GLY A 69 -3.77 -7.26 -15.73
C GLY A 69 -3.80 -5.81 -16.22
N ARG A 70 -4.05 -4.84 -15.32
CA ARG A 70 -4.21 -3.42 -15.67
C ARG A 70 -3.14 -2.54 -15.04
N CYS A 71 -2.64 -1.58 -15.82
CA CYS A 71 -1.64 -0.65 -15.34
C CYS A 71 -2.20 0.24 -14.23
N PRO A 72 -1.56 0.33 -13.05
CA PRO A 72 -2.05 1.18 -11.95
C PRO A 72 -1.94 2.69 -12.24
N ARG A 73 -1.27 3.09 -13.32
CA ARG A 73 -1.10 4.50 -13.74
C ARG A 73 -2.09 4.94 -14.82
N CYS A 74 -2.15 4.23 -15.95
CA CYS A 74 -2.97 4.59 -17.11
C CYS A 74 -4.15 3.64 -17.37
N ALA A 75 -4.31 2.59 -16.57
CA ALA A 75 -5.36 1.57 -16.68
C ALA A 75 -5.35 0.70 -17.95
N SER A 76 -4.36 0.84 -18.83
CA SER A 76 -4.23 -0.03 -19.99
C SER A 76 -3.71 -1.43 -19.65
N ALA A 77 -3.79 -2.35 -20.60
CA ALA A 77 -3.40 -3.73 -20.40
C ALA A 77 -1.89 -3.86 -20.13
N LEU A 78 -1.54 -4.71 -19.18
CA LEU A 78 -0.16 -5.06 -18.87
C LEU A 78 0.27 -6.29 -19.67
N ARG A 79 1.49 -6.28 -20.17
CA ARG A 79 2.21 -7.50 -20.53
C ARG A 79 2.75 -8.11 -19.24
N ALA A 80 2.44 -9.37 -19.01
CA ALA A 80 2.95 -10.13 -17.88
C ALA A 80 3.92 -11.17 -18.42
N GLU A 81 5.19 -11.07 -18.03
CA GLU A 81 6.23 -12.05 -18.30
C GLU A 81 6.62 -12.70 -16.98
N HIS A 82 6.99 -13.97 -17.01
CA HIS A 82 7.53 -14.66 -15.84
C HIS A 82 8.82 -15.36 -16.23
N GLU A 83 9.87 -15.16 -15.44
CA GLU A 83 11.11 -15.93 -15.53
C GLU A 83 11.06 -17.02 -14.47
N HIS A 84 11.21 -18.28 -14.89
CA HIS A 84 11.33 -19.41 -13.97
C HIS A 84 12.70 -19.41 -13.30
N ALA A 85 12.75 -19.99 -12.10
CA ALA A 85 14.01 -20.24 -11.41
C ALA A 85 14.95 -21.07 -12.31
N ARG A 86 16.20 -20.63 -12.46
CA ARG A 86 17.25 -21.42 -13.12
C ARG A 86 17.72 -22.53 -12.18
N ALA A 87 18.24 -23.62 -12.75
CA ALA A 87 18.79 -24.72 -11.97
C ALA A 87 19.84 -24.20 -10.97
N GLY A 88 19.62 -24.43 -9.66
CA GLY A 88 20.48 -23.97 -8.58
C GLY A 88 20.13 -22.59 -7.97
N VAL A 89 19.06 -21.92 -8.42
CA VAL A 89 18.57 -20.66 -7.86
C VAL A 89 17.16 -20.85 -7.28
N SER A 90 16.88 -20.29 -6.10
CA SER A 90 15.54 -20.32 -5.52
C SER A 90 14.70 -19.13 -6.02
N GLY A 91 13.55 -19.45 -6.63
CA GLY A 91 12.52 -18.48 -6.99
C GLY A 91 12.61 -17.93 -8.41
N GLY A 92 11.44 -17.69 -9.00
CA GLY A 92 11.30 -16.97 -10.27
C GLY A 92 11.00 -15.50 -10.04
N VAL A 93 10.80 -14.74 -11.12
CA VAL A 93 10.35 -13.34 -11.06
C VAL A 93 9.16 -13.16 -11.99
N GLN A 94 8.10 -12.55 -11.50
CA GLN A 94 7.01 -12.05 -12.32
C GLN A 94 7.27 -10.58 -12.64
N LEU A 95 7.21 -10.23 -13.91
CA LEU A 95 7.39 -8.89 -14.44
C LEU A 95 6.08 -8.41 -15.08
N TRP A 96 5.66 -7.21 -14.72
CA TRP A 96 4.58 -6.51 -15.40
C TRP A 96 5.13 -5.28 -16.10
N GLU A 97 4.80 -5.13 -17.38
CA GLU A 97 5.17 -3.98 -18.19
C GLU A 97 3.96 -3.38 -18.91
N CYS A 98 3.81 -2.06 -18.80
CA CYS A 98 2.82 -1.29 -19.53
C CYS A 98 3.46 -0.64 -20.74
N VAL A 99 3.05 -1.03 -21.95
CA VAL A 99 3.58 -0.46 -23.19
C VAL A 99 3.22 1.02 -23.36
N ASP A 100 2.05 1.44 -22.85
CA ASP A 100 1.56 2.81 -23.09
C ASP A 100 2.19 3.90 -22.21
N CYS A 101 2.59 3.57 -20.98
CA CYS A 101 3.15 4.56 -20.04
C CYS A 101 4.51 4.18 -19.44
N GLY A 102 5.10 3.06 -19.88
CA GLY A 102 6.40 2.58 -19.40
C GLY A 102 6.41 2.12 -17.94
N TYR A 103 5.24 1.94 -17.31
CA TYR A 103 5.18 1.40 -15.95
C TYR A 103 5.74 -0.02 -15.92
N ARG A 104 6.74 -0.25 -15.05
CA ARG A 104 7.34 -1.56 -14.81
C ARG A 104 7.30 -1.90 -13.33
N ARG A 105 6.99 -3.16 -13.01
CA ARG A 105 7.06 -3.70 -11.66
C ARG A 105 7.43 -5.17 -11.71
N SER A 106 8.22 -5.62 -10.74
CA SER A 106 8.53 -7.03 -10.55
C SER A 106 8.11 -7.51 -9.16
N LYS A 107 7.85 -8.80 -9.04
CA LYS A 107 7.60 -9.49 -7.76
C LYS A 107 8.28 -10.87 -7.81
N PRO A 108 8.88 -11.34 -6.70
CA PRO A 108 9.33 -12.71 -6.60
C PRO A 108 8.16 -13.67 -6.87
N LEU A 109 8.38 -14.66 -7.73
CA LEU A 109 7.44 -15.73 -8.00
C LEU A 109 7.86 -16.94 -7.15
N THR A 110 6.97 -17.37 -6.25
CA THR A 110 7.10 -18.66 -5.58
C THR A 110 6.58 -19.76 -6.50
N CYS A 111 7.11 -20.98 -6.40
CA CYS A 111 6.66 -22.10 -7.25
C CYS A 111 5.15 -22.39 -7.10
N GLU A 112 4.58 -22.12 -5.92
CA GLU A 112 3.14 -22.27 -5.64
C GLU A 112 2.27 -21.25 -6.38
N ALA A 113 2.84 -20.10 -6.76
CA ALA A 113 2.13 -19.03 -7.49
C ALA A 113 2.31 -19.14 -9.01
N CYS A 114 2.91 -20.22 -9.51
CA CYS A 114 3.13 -20.44 -10.93
C CYS A 114 1.84 -20.97 -11.58
N PRO A 115 1.25 -20.26 -12.57
CA PRO A 115 0.14 -20.82 -13.34
C PRO A 115 0.61 -22.07 -14.12
N PRO A 116 -0.25 -23.09 -14.28
CA PRO A 116 0.09 -24.34 -14.97
C PRO A 116 0.35 -24.16 -16.46
#